data_AF-A0A1H9FU12-F1
#
_entry.id   AF-A0A1H9FU12-F1
#
_cell.length_a   1.000
_cell.length_b   1.000
_cell.length_c   1.000
_cell.angle_alpha   90.00
_cell.angle_beta   90.00
_cell.angle_gamma   90.00
#
_symmetry.space_group_name_H-M   'P 1'
#
loop_
_entity.id
_entity.type
_entity.pdbx_description
1 polymer ?
#
loop_
_entity_poly.entity_id
_entity_poly.type
_entity_poly.pdbx_seq_one_letter_code
_entity_poly.pdbx_strand_id
1 'polypeptide(L)'
;MRSLMILLFVIPGITLFAQNAEKLWAGTTTVSIADSPEEGHGVQRVFYQSPSTEQGALRGITDGSIGQLMFRAFRDGRLAGYADEQLRQKVTKQDFEKTFIRKDTVQVIDPETYESRITVISRAPDPADYQSIELHLQLTYHSNGRLQQNPQWVSLSTDAGSPKVYFSVEPSSKAIDFDKDSWNAVDRMTFSVSLDALETERGSQLYKDKIFNHLFDQLNNKPAGGFRNADDWGILSAAQFDGLLHPKDTVTVIDPNTYESMDKVVDGIPFYEGIAKIRLLQFWAWDDAAARFVFSPVAYAPLEEFLDRKGGSVARPPFYWVEKSYRKR
;
A
#
# COMPACT_ATOMS: atom_id res chain seq x y z
N MET A 1 -9.81 10.15 -55.85
CA MET A 1 -10.01 9.47 -54.55
C MET A 1 -9.68 8.00 -54.73
N ARG A 2 -8.58 7.51 -54.16
CA ARG A 2 -8.20 6.08 -54.20
C ARG A 2 -8.62 5.46 -52.87
N SER A 3 -9.59 4.55 -52.91
CA SER A 3 -10.01 3.75 -51.74
C SER A 3 -8.90 2.78 -51.36
N LEU A 4 -8.35 2.95 -50.16
CA LEU A 4 -7.42 2.01 -49.54
C LEU A 4 -8.26 0.84 -48.98
N MET A 5 -8.28 -0.28 -49.69
CA MET A 5 -8.92 -1.51 -49.25
C MET A 5 -7.95 -2.23 -48.31
N ILE A 6 -8.17 -2.11 -47.00
CA ILE A 6 -7.45 -2.88 -45.98
C ILE A 6 -8.02 -4.30 -46.01
N LEU A 7 -7.25 -5.24 -46.58
CA LEU A 7 -7.54 -6.67 -46.50
C LEU A 7 -7.23 -7.15 -45.07
N LEU A 8 -8.24 -7.30 -44.23
CA LEU A 8 -8.12 -8.02 -42.96
C LEU A 8 -8.11 -9.53 -43.26
N PHE A 9 -6.93 -10.15 -43.25
CA PHE A 9 -6.82 -11.60 -43.19
C PHE A 9 -7.23 -12.07 -41.79
N VAL A 10 -8.46 -12.56 -41.66
CA VAL A 10 -8.89 -13.33 -40.50
C VAL A 10 -8.35 -14.74 -40.68
N ILE A 11 -7.25 -15.09 -39.99
CA ILE A 11 -6.80 -16.48 -39.90
C ILE A 11 -7.70 -17.17 -38.86
N PRO A 12 -8.61 -18.08 -39.27
CA PRO A 12 -9.42 -18.82 -38.32
C PRO A 12 -8.52 -19.87 -37.65
N GLY A 13 -8.33 -19.78 -36.34
CA GLY A 13 -7.70 -20.86 -35.56
C GLY A 13 -6.45 -20.51 -34.77
N ILE A 14 -5.92 -19.28 -34.85
CA ILE A 14 -4.89 -18.82 -33.91
C ILE A 14 -5.58 -18.01 -32.80
N THR A 15 -6.20 -18.72 -31.87
CA THR A 15 -6.55 -18.10 -30.58
C THR A 15 -5.23 -17.90 -29.84
N LEU A 16 -4.68 -16.68 -29.92
CA LEU A 16 -3.60 -16.24 -29.04
C LEU A 16 -4.15 -16.26 -27.61
N PHE A 17 -4.08 -17.41 -26.96
CA PHE A 17 -4.28 -17.49 -25.52
C PHE A 17 -3.15 -16.69 -24.90
N ALA A 18 -3.48 -15.50 -24.38
CA ALA A 18 -2.58 -14.80 -23.51
C ALA A 18 -2.25 -15.77 -22.37
N GLN A 19 -1.04 -16.30 -22.35
CA GLN A 19 -0.58 -17.12 -21.24
C GLN A 19 -0.66 -16.23 -20.00
N ASN A 20 -1.52 -16.62 -19.06
CA ASN A 20 -1.56 -15.97 -17.77
C ASN A 20 -0.18 -16.10 -17.15
N ALA A 21 0.36 -14.99 -16.65
CA ALA A 21 1.65 -15.02 -15.98
C ALA A 21 1.59 -16.02 -14.82
N GLU A 22 2.64 -16.82 -14.69
CA GLU A 22 2.73 -17.84 -13.65
C GLU A 22 2.92 -17.16 -12.29
N LYS A 23 2.20 -17.64 -11.28
CA LYS A 23 2.37 -17.18 -9.90
C LYS A 23 3.66 -17.78 -9.34
N LEU A 24 4.63 -16.92 -9.05
CA LEU A 24 5.95 -17.31 -8.52
C LEU A 24 5.95 -17.33 -6.98
N TRP A 25 5.21 -16.41 -6.37
CA TRP A 25 5.15 -16.26 -4.92
C TRP A 25 3.83 -15.59 -4.50
N ALA A 26 3.33 -15.94 -3.32
CA ALA A 26 2.30 -15.14 -2.66
C ALA A 26 2.44 -15.19 -1.15
N GLY A 27 1.98 -14.13 -0.51
CA GLY A 27 1.80 -14.05 0.92
C GLY A 27 0.83 -12.95 1.32
N THR A 28 0.46 -12.94 2.59
CA THR A 28 -0.47 -11.96 3.15
C THR A 28 0.26 -10.94 4.02
N THR A 29 -0.32 -9.75 4.13
CA THR A 29 0.15 -8.71 5.05
C THR A 29 -1.02 -7.83 5.46
N THR A 30 -0.90 -7.19 6.63
CA THR A 30 -1.85 -6.18 7.09
C THR A 30 -1.14 -4.84 7.14
N VAL A 31 -1.74 -3.83 6.52
CA VAL A 31 -1.23 -2.46 6.54
C VAL A 31 -2.22 -1.57 7.30
N SER A 32 -1.71 -0.77 8.25
CA SER A 32 -2.55 0.03 9.15
C SER A 32 -2.28 1.52 9.02
N ILE A 33 -3.34 2.33 9.11
CA ILE A 33 -3.24 3.75 9.45
C ILE A 33 -3.42 3.85 10.96
N ALA A 34 -2.34 3.82 11.73
CA ALA A 34 -2.39 4.14 13.15
C ALA A 34 -2.09 5.64 13.37
N ASP A 35 -2.59 6.20 14.47
CA ASP A 35 -2.31 7.59 14.89
C ASP A 35 -0.83 7.84 15.22
N SER A 36 -0.06 6.77 15.43
CA SER A 36 1.39 6.81 15.55
C SER A 36 1.97 5.83 14.54
N PRO A 37 2.65 6.28 13.47
CA PRO A 37 3.34 5.36 12.57
C PRO A 37 4.37 4.58 13.39
N GLU A 38 4.27 3.24 13.41
CA GLU A 38 5.38 2.40 13.88
C GLU A 38 6.67 2.79 13.14
N GLU A 39 7.82 2.72 13.81
CA GLU A 39 9.12 3.04 13.20
C GLU A 39 9.31 2.25 11.89
N GLY A 40 9.18 2.94 10.75
CA GLY A 40 9.28 2.35 9.40
C GLY A 40 8.01 2.41 8.54
N HIS A 41 6.85 2.75 9.11
CA HIS A 41 5.59 2.96 8.39
C HIS A 41 5.33 4.45 8.14
N GLY A 42 5.99 5.03 7.14
CA GLY A 42 5.75 6.43 6.78
C GLY A 42 4.42 6.63 6.06
N VAL A 43 3.35 7.00 6.78
CA VAL A 43 2.08 7.42 6.17
C VAL A 43 2.20 8.85 5.66
N GLN A 44 2.56 9.03 4.39
CA GLN A 44 2.51 10.35 3.74
C GLN A 44 1.12 10.58 3.13
N ARG A 45 0.20 11.18 3.89
CA ARG A 45 -1.11 11.58 3.36
C ARG A 45 -0.93 12.72 2.37
N VAL A 46 -1.34 12.49 1.13
CA VAL A 46 -1.49 13.54 0.12
C VAL A 46 -2.98 13.63 -0.18
N PHE A 47 -3.60 14.72 0.24
CA PHE A 47 -5.01 15.00 0.01
C PHE A 47 -5.19 15.60 -1.39
N TYR A 48 -6.10 15.02 -2.19
CA TYR A 48 -6.47 15.51 -3.52
C TYR A 48 -7.85 16.16 -3.45
N GLN A 49 -8.02 17.32 -4.08
CA GLN A 49 -9.31 18.00 -4.22
C GLN A 49 -9.62 18.18 -5.72
N SER A 50 -10.87 17.87 -6.11
CA SER A 50 -11.37 17.94 -7.49
C SER A 50 -11.20 19.35 -8.09
N PRO A 51 -10.83 19.49 -9.38
CA PRO A 51 -10.61 20.77 -10.04
C PRO A 51 -11.89 21.57 -10.34
N SER A 52 -13.09 21.09 -9.96
CA SER A 52 -14.37 21.70 -10.38
C SER A 52 -14.81 22.94 -9.59
N THR A 53 -14.01 23.48 -8.65
CA THR A 53 -14.34 24.76 -7.99
C THR A 53 -13.11 25.65 -7.81
N GLU A 54 -13.27 26.95 -8.08
CA GLU A 54 -12.25 28.01 -7.88
C GLU A 54 -11.93 28.22 -6.38
N GLN A 55 -11.37 27.21 -5.72
CA GLN A 55 -10.78 27.31 -4.38
C GLN A 55 -9.30 26.93 -4.44
N GLY A 56 -8.56 27.69 -5.23
CA GLY A 56 -7.11 27.77 -5.15
C GLY A 56 -6.68 28.53 -3.88
N ALA A 57 -6.73 27.87 -2.73
CA ALA A 57 -5.91 28.15 -1.56
C ALA A 57 -6.06 27.03 -0.51
N LEU A 58 -4.95 26.32 -0.25
CA LEU A 58 -4.72 25.42 0.88
C LEU A 58 -5.47 25.83 2.16
N ARG A 59 -6.56 25.14 2.51
CA ARG A 59 -7.06 24.98 3.89
C ARG A 59 -7.83 23.67 4.04
N GLY A 60 -7.39 22.84 4.98
CA GLY A 60 -7.98 21.54 5.28
C GLY A 60 -9.47 21.62 5.57
N ILE A 61 -10.24 20.85 4.81
CA ILE A 61 -11.57 20.40 5.20
C ILE A 61 -11.64 18.92 4.85
N THR A 62 -11.28 18.08 5.82
CA THR A 62 -11.75 16.68 5.87
C THR A 62 -13.12 16.71 6.52
N ASP A 63 -14.20 16.41 5.78
CA ASP A 63 -15.50 16.10 6.39
C ASP A 63 -15.48 14.76 7.18
N GLY A 64 -14.34 14.09 7.18
CA GLY A 64 -13.88 13.07 8.10
C GLY A 64 -12.71 12.28 7.52
N SER A 65 -12.01 11.50 8.34
CA SER A 65 -11.09 10.48 7.83
C SER A 65 -11.87 9.41 7.03
N ILE A 66 -11.21 8.64 6.16
CA ILE A 66 -11.85 7.50 5.47
C ILE A 66 -12.56 6.58 6.49
N GLY A 67 -11.96 6.36 7.66
CA GLY A 67 -12.53 5.54 8.73
C GLY A 67 -13.81 6.14 9.31
N GLN A 68 -13.84 7.45 9.54
CA GLN A 68 -15.05 8.18 9.96
C GLN A 68 -16.18 8.06 8.92
N LEU A 69 -15.85 8.19 7.63
CA LEU A 69 -16.83 8.10 6.54
C LEU A 69 -17.41 6.68 6.41
N MET A 70 -16.54 5.67 6.43
CA MET A 70 -16.93 4.26 6.44
C MET A 70 -17.81 3.95 7.65
N PHE A 71 -17.43 4.43 8.83
CA PHE A 71 -18.19 4.21 10.06
C PHE A 71 -19.59 4.82 10.00
N ARG A 72 -19.71 6.08 9.53
CA ARG A 72 -21.01 6.72 9.32
C ARG A 72 -21.87 5.92 8.33
N ALA A 73 -21.32 5.53 7.19
CA ALA A 73 -22.03 4.74 6.20
C ALA A 73 -22.52 3.38 6.74
N PHE A 74 -21.70 2.72 7.55
CA PHE A 74 -22.09 1.48 8.23
C PHE A 74 -23.22 1.69 9.24
N ARG A 75 -23.09 2.69 10.11
CA ARG A 75 -24.11 3.04 11.11
C ARG A 75 -25.46 3.41 10.47
N ASP A 76 -25.40 4.08 9.33
CA ASP A 76 -26.56 4.51 8.56
C ASP A 76 -27.13 3.37 7.67
N GLY A 77 -26.51 2.18 7.69
CA GLY A 77 -26.96 1.00 6.95
C GLY A 77 -26.64 1.00 5.45
N ARG A 78 -25.82 1.95 4.98
CA ARG A 78 -25.39 2.07 3.58
C ARG A 78 -24.22 1.14 3.24
N LEU A 79 -23.42 0.77 4.24
CA LEU A 79 -22.29 -0.14 4.12
C LEU A 79 -22.50 -1.38 5.01
N ALA A 80 -22.29 -2.58 4.48
CA ALA A 80 -22.39 -3.81 5.26
C ALA A 80 -21.09 -4.08 6.03
N GLY A 81 -21.19 -4.24 7.35
CA GLY A 81 -20.08 -4.64 8.22
C GLY A 81 -20.19 -6.09 8.67
N TYR A 82 -19.07 -6.69 9.05
CA TYR A 82 -18.93 -8.10 9.38
C TYR A 82 -18.11 -8.28 10.67
N ALA A 83 -18.38 -9.36 11.40
CA ALA A 83 -17.74 -9.69 12.68
C ALA A 83 -16.47 -10.55 12.50
N ASP A 84 -16.30 -11.14 11.32
CA ASP A 84 -15.21 -12.03 10.97
C ASP A 84 -14.49 -11.59 9.68
N GLU A 85 -13.22 -11.96 9.58
CA GLU A 85 -12.35 -11.68 8.43
C GLU A 85 -12.78 -12.39 7.14
N GLN A 86 -13.57 -13.47 7.24
CA GLN A 86 -14.10 -14.18 6.07
C GLN A 86 -15.38 -13.53 5.53
N LEU A 87 -15.83 -12.43 6.14
CA LEU A 87 -17.01 -11.65 5.75
C LEU A 87 -18.29 -12.51 5.69
N ARG A 88 -18.47 -13.43 6.65
CA ARG A 88 -19.62 -14.36 6.67
C ARG A 88 -20.72 -13.91 7.62
N GLN A 89 -20.36 -13.39 8.78
CA GLN A 89 -21.26 -12.99 9.85
C GLN A 89 -21.47 -11.48 9.80
N LYS A 90 -22.56 -11.05 9.16
CA LYS A 90 -22.94 -9.63 9.14
C LYS A 90 -23.22 -9.12 10.55
N VAL A 91 -22.70 -7.93 10.85
CA VAL A 91 -22.98 -7.21 12.09
C VAL A 91 -24.26 -6.41 11.89
N THR A 92 -25.27 -6.68 12.71
CA THR A 92 -26.48 -5.85 12.72
C THR A 92 -26.23 -4.56 13.49
N LYS A 93 -27.06 -3.53 13.27
CA LYS A 93 -27.01 -2.30 14.07
C LYS A 93 -27.10 -2.59 15.59
N GLN A 94 -27.91 -3.57 15.98
CA GLN A 94 -28.06 -3.96 17.38
C GLN A 94 -26.81 -4.66 17.93
N ASP A 95 -26.16 -5.52 17.14
CA ASP A 95 -24.91 -6.16 17.54
C ASP A 95 -23.80 -5.12 17.68
N PHE A 96 -23.78 -4.15 16.78
CA PHE A 96 -22.85 -3.04 16.85
C PHE A 96 -23.05 -2.20 18.12
N GLU A 97 -24.28 -1.77 18.41
CA GLU A 97 -24.58 -1.03 19.64
C GLU A 97 -24.17 -1.82 20.89
N LYS A 98 -24.35 -3.14 20.92
CA LYS A 98 -23.94 -3.96 22.07
C LYS A 98 -22.41 -4.07 22.22
N THR A 99 -21.70 -4.23 21.12
CA THR A 99 -20.25 -4.51 21.12
C THR A 99 -19.40 -3.23 21.23
N PHE A 100 -19.88 -2.12 20.65
CA PHE A 100 -19.08 -0.91 20.48
C PHE A 100 -19.49 0.25 21.39
N ILE A 101 -20.66 0.20 22.06
CA ILE A 101 -20.97 1.17 23.11
C ILE A 101 -19.99 0.96 24.26
N ARG A 102 -19.09 1.93 24.44
CA ARG A 102 -18.20 1.98 25.59
C ARG A 102 -19.05 2.29 26.82
N LYS A 103 -19.02 1.37 27.78
CA LYS A 103 -19.52 1.59 29.12
C LYS A 103 -18.41 2.26 29.90
N ASP A 104 -18.65 3.48 30.33
CA ASP A 104 -17.76 4.21 31.22
C ASP A 104 -18.40 4.30 32.61
N THR A 105 -17.59 4.50 33.63
CA THR A 105 -18.07 4.70 34.99
C THR A 105 -17.74 6.11 35.44
N VAL A 106 -18.78 6.87 35.78
CA VAL A 106 -18.60 8.19 36.39
C VAL A 106 -18.94 8.08 37.86
N GLN A 107 -18.00 8.51 38.70
CA GLN A 107 -18.26 8.70 40.11
C GLN A 107 -19.02 10.01 40.28
N VAL A 108 -20.27 9.90 40.73
CA VAL A 108 -21.10 11.05 41.06
C VAL A 108 -21.09 11.21 42.57
N ILE A 109 -20.67 12.38 43.05
CA ILE A 109 -20.67 12.73 44.47
C ILE A 109 -21.84 13.67 44.69
N ASP A 110 -22.76 13.28 45.56
CA ASP A 110 -23.85 14.15 46.00
C ASP A 110 -23.27 15.33 46.79
N PRO A 111 -23.50 16.59 46.38
CA PRO A 111 -22.86 17.75 47.01
C PRO A 111 -23.39 18.08 48.41
N GLU A 112 -24.58 17.58 48.77
CA GLU A 112 -25.18 17.84 50.08
C GLU A 112 -24.80 16.74 51.08
N THR A 113 -24.82 15.49 50.64
CA THR A 113 -24.57 14.33 51.51
C THR A 113 -23.14 13.81 51.45
N TYR A 114 -22.36 14.22 50.44
CA TYR A 114 -21.03 13.67 50.11
C TYR A 114 -21.02 12.17 49.83
N GLU A 115 -22.18 11.54 49.61
CA GLU A 115 -22.26 10.14 49.20
C GLU A 115 -21.73 9.98 47.77
N SER A 116 -20.81 9.03 47.59
CA SER A 116 -20.28 8.66 46.28
C SER A 116 -21.07 7.49 45.69
N ARG A 117 -21.58 7.66 44.47
CA ARG A 117 -22.22 6.59 43.70
C ARG A 117 -21.53 6.43 42.34
N ILE A 118 -21.19 5.19 42.00
CA ILE A 118 -20.66 4.86 40.67
C ILE A 118 -21.84 4.68 39.73
N THR A 119 -21.92 5.52 38.70
CA THR A 119 -22.94 5.41 37.65
C THR A 119 -22.28 4.91 36.37
N VAL A 120 -22.82 3.86 35.78
CA VAL A 120 -22.39 3.40 34.45
C VAL A 120 -23.07 4.27 33.41
N ILE A 121 -22.30 5.02 32.64
CA ILE A 121 -22.78 5.76 31.47
C ILE A 121 -22.43 4.99 30.20
N SER A 122 -23.34 4.98 29.24
CA SER A 122 -23.13 4.41 27.92
C SER A 122 -22.86 5.54 26.95
N ARG A 123 -21.64 5.60 26.37
CA ARG A 123 -21.32 6.57 25.33
C ARG A 123 -21.56 5.95 23.96
N ALA A 124 -22.36 6.61 23.14
CA ALA A 124 -22.52 6.22 21.74
C ALA A 124 -21.17 6.33 21.02
N PRO A 125 -20.82 5.41 20.12
CA PRO A 125 -19.55 5.47 19.40
C PRO A 125 -19.45 6.77 18.60
N ASP A 126 -18.37 7.52 18.83
CA ASP A 126 -18.08 8.74 18.09
C ASP A 126 -17.35 8.35 16.81
N PRO A 127 -17.79 8.77 15.61
CA PRO A 127 -17.01 8.56 14.40
C PRO A 127 -15.55 8.98 14.55
N ALA A 128 -15.27 10.04 15.31
CA ALA A 128 -13.93 10.55 15.54
C ALA A 128 -12.98 9.52 16.17
N ASP A 129 -13.50 8.49 16.85
CA ASP A 129 -12.72 7.42 17.45
C ASP A 129 -12.24 6.38 16.42
N TYR A 130 -12.83 6.33 15.22
CA TYR A 130 -12.53 5.33 14.18
C TYR A 130 -11.48 5.85 13.18
N GLN A 131 -10.28 6.12 13.67
CA GLN A 131 -9.15 6.54 12.84
C GLN A 131 -8.26 5.37 12.42
N SER A 132 -8.28 4.28 13.20
CA SER A 132 -7.53 3.06 12.91
C SER A 132 -8.21 2.26 11.81
N ILE A 133 -7.57 2.23 10.65
CA ILE A 133 -8.00 1.43 9.50
C ILE A 133 -6.90 0.42 9.19
N GLU A 134 -7.26 -0.86 9.18
CA GLU A 134 -6.35 -1.92 8.76
C GLU A 134 -6.84 -2.57 7.46
N LEU A 135 -5.99 -2.61 6.45
CA LEU A 135 -6.25 -3.28 5.19
C LEU A 135 -5.46 -4.58 5.14
N HIS A 136 -6.17 -5.70 4.96
CA HIS A 136 -5.54 -6.99 4.74
C HIS A 136 -5.34 -7.22 3.24
N LEU A 137 -4.10 -7.49 2.85
CA LEU A 137 -3.66 -7.61 1.48
C LEU A 137 -3.09 -9.01 1.23
N GLN A 138 -3.49 -9.61 0.12
CA GLN A 138 -2.76 -10.72 -0.47
C GLN A 138 -1.85 -10.17 -1.57
N LEU A 139 -0.56 -10.37 -1.40
CA LEU A 139 0.46 -10.02 -2.39
C LEU A 139 0.76 -11.25 -3.24
N THR A 140 0.77 -11.09 -4.55
CA THR A 140 1.11 -12.17 -5.49
C THR A 140 2.11 -11.68 -6.51
N TYR A 141 3.29 -12.28 -6.53
CA TYR A 141 4.34 -11.98 -7.49
C TYR A 141 4.26 -12.94 -8.68
N HIS A 142 4.27 -12.37 -9.88
CA HIS A 142 4.07 -13.09 -11.15
C HIS A 142 5.36 -13.17 -11.97
N SER A 143 5.44 -14.16 -12.87
CA SER A 143 6.59 -14.40 -13.77
C SER A 143 6.80 -13.35 -14.85
N ASN A 144 5.94 -12.33 -14.93
CA ASN A 144 6.15 -11.15 -15.75
C ASN A 144 6.73 -9.96 -14.95
N GLY A 145 7.13 -10.19 -13.70
CA GLY A 145 7.67 -9.18 -12.81
C GLY A 145 6.62 -8.39 -12.05
N ARG A 146 5.31 -8.57 -12.30
CA ARG A 146 4.25 -7.81 -11.62
C ARG A 146 4.02 -8.31 -10.19
N LEU A 147 4.01 -7.39 -9.22
CA LEU A 147 3.45 -7.62 -7.89
C LEU A 147 1.98 -7.19 -7.84
N GLN A 148 1.07 -8.16 -7.90
CA GLN A 148 -0.36 -7.93 -7.72
C GLN A 148 -0.66 -7.74 -6.23
N GLN A 149 -1.39 -6.67 -5.91
CA GLN A 149 -1.90 -6.39 -4.56
C GLN A 149 -3.41 -6.60 -4.57
N ASN A 150 -3.88 -7.65 -3.89
CA ASN A 150 -5.28 -8.04 -3.86
C ASN A 150 -5.88 -7.80 -2.46
N PRO A 151 -6.65 -6.73 -2.25
CA PRO A 151 -7.27 -6.47 -0.96
C PRO A 151 -8.30 -7.55 -0.66
N GLN A 152 -8.26 -8.11 0.55
CA GLN A 152 -9.22 -9.12 1.00
C GLN A 152 -10.38 -8.46 1.75
N TRP A 153 -10.02 -7.65 2.75
CA TRP A 153 -10.95 -6.95 3.61
C TRP A 153 -10.25 -5.75 4.23
N VAL A 154 -11.04 -4.80 4.71
CA VAL A 154 -10.59 -3.68 5.53
C VAL A 154 -11.32 -3.73 6.86
N SER A 155 -10.65 -3.40 7.94
CA SER A 155 -11.24 -3.34 9.27
C SER A 155 -11.13 -1.97 9.90
N LEU A 156 -12.11 -1.63 10.72
CA LEU A 156 -12.10 -0.44 11.57
C LEU A 156 -12.05 -0.85 13.03
N SER A 157 -11.21 -0.17 13.81
CA SER A 157 -11.18 -0.25 15.27
C SER A 157 -11.05 1.13 15.89
N THR A 158 -11.35 1.24 17.18
CA THR A 158 -11.16 2.50 17.93
C THR A 158 -9.75 2.64 18.50
N ASP A 159 -9.09 1.51 18.73
CA ASP A 159 -7.75 1.42 19.34
C ASP A 159 -7.19 0.00 19.14
N ALA A 160 -5.97 -0.22 19.62
CA ALA A 160 -5.36 -1.54 19.65
C ALA A 160 -6.12 -2.45 20.64
N GLY A 161 -6.64 -3.57 20.15
CA GLY A 161 -7.34 -4.57 20.97
C GLY A 161 -8.86 -4.36 21.11
N SER A 162 -9.44 -3.28 20.59
CA SER A 162 -10.91 -3.19 20.49
C SER A 162 -11.47 -4.20 19.49
N PRO A 163 -12.76 -4.56 19.65
CA PRO A 163 -13.49 -5.28 18.61
C PRO A 163 -13.34 -4.57 17.26
N LYS A 164 -13.21 -5.36 16.19
CA LYS A 164 -13.10 -4.88 14.82
C LYS A 164 -14.42 -5.07 14.09
N VAL A 165 -14.74 -4.14 13.19
CA VAL A 165 -15.74 -4.37 12.14
C VAL A 165 -15.00 -4.52 10.82
N TYR A 166 -15.28 -5.60 10.10
CA TYR A 166 -14.68 -5.89 8.80
C TYR A 166 -15.62 -5.48 7.66
N PHE A 167 -15.06 -5.05 6.54
CA PHE A 167 -15.78 -4.59 5.36
C PHE A 167 -15.14 -5.17 4.10
N SER A 168 -15.97 -5.42 3.08
CA SER A 168 -15.47 -5.79 1.76
C SER A 168 -14.75 -4.62 1.10
N VAL A 169 -13.69 -4.91 0.35
CA VAL A 169 -12.92 -3.91 -0.40
C VAL A 169 -13.11 -4.14 -1.88
N GLU A 170 -13.35 -3.07 -2.64
CA GLU A 170 -13.40 -3.16 -4.10
C GLU A 170 -12.04 -2.79 -4.69
N PRO A 171 -11.33 -3.73 -5.35
CA PRO A 171 -10.10 -3.40 -6.05
C PRO A 171 -10.41 -2.61 -7.32
N SER A 172 -9.82 -1.43 -7.46
CA SER A 172 -9.87 -0.68 -8.72
C SER A 172 -8.76 -1.14 -9.66
N SER A 173 -9.16 -1.72 -10.80
CA SER A 173 -8.25 -2.02 -11.91
C SER A 173 -7.83 -0.77 -12.70
N LYS A 174 -8.49 0.36 -12.44
CA LYS A 174 -8.22 1.66 -13.08
C LYS A 174 -7.51 2.60 -12.09
N ALA A 175 -6.77 3.55 -12.63
CA ALA A 175 -6.25 4.65 -11.83
C ALA A 175 -7.42 5.43 -11.21
N ILE A 176 -7.21 5.97 -10.00
CA ILE A 176 -8.19 6.88 -9.39
C ILE A 176 -8.36 8.09 -10.30
N ASP A 177 -9.61 8.34 -10.68
CA ASP A 177 -10.01 9.50 -11.47
C ASP A 177 -10.24 10.68 -10.52
N PHE A 178 -9.22 11.52 -10.34
CA PHE A 178 -9.29 12.64 -9.38
C PHE A 178 -10.29 13.73 -9.78
N ASP A 179 -10.78 13.71 -11.02
CA ASP A 179 -11.77 14.66 -11.52
C ASP A 179 -13.21 14.21 -11.24
N LYS A 180 -13.40 13.00 -10.71
CA LYS A 180 -14.71 12.48 -10.34
C LYS A 180 -15.19 13.15 -9.05
N ASP A 181 -16.30 13.89 -9.15
CA ASP A 181 -16.88 14.66 -8.03
C ASP A 181 -17.42 13.79 -6.88
N SER A 182 -17.47 12.46 -7.01
CA SER A 182 -18.00 11.56 -5.97
C SER A 182 -16.96 11.09 -4.95
N TRP A 183 -15.69 11.49 -5.09
CA TRP A 183 -14.67 11.18 -4.09
C TRP A 183 -14.76 12.17 -2.93
N ASN A 184 -15.04 11.68 -1.73
CA ASN A 184 -15.06 12.51 -0.52
C ASN A 184 -13.71 12.52 0.20
N ALA A 185 -12.91 11.47 0.01
CA ALA A 185 -11.57 11.37 0.55
C ALA A 185 -10.72 10.50 -0.39
N VAL A 186 -9.50 10.95 -0.65
CA VAL A 186 -8.46 10.16 -1.34
C VAL A 186 -7.15 10.37 -0.61
N ASP A 187 -6.62 9.28 -0.06
CA ASP A 187 -5.34 9.25 0.62
C ASP A 187 -4.32 8.48 -0.22
N ARG A 188 -3.19 9.13 -0.51
CA ARG A 188 -1.99 8.42 -0.95
C ARG A 188 -1.31 7.78 0.26
N MET A 189 -0.95 6.51 0.14
CA MET A 189 -0.33 5.76 1.24
C MET A 189 0.93 5.04 0.79
N THR A 190 1.88 4.96 1.71
CA THR A 190 3.15 4.25 1.52
C THR A 190 3.34 3.30 2.70
N PHE A 191 3.56 2.02 2.42
CA PHE A 191 3.78 1.00 3.46
C PHE A 191 5.06 0.24 3.16
N SER A 192 5.90 0.03 4.17
CA SER A 192 7.07 -0.85 4.06
C SER A 192 6.68 -2.20 4.66
N VAL A 193 6.77 -3.26 3.88
CA VAL A 193 6.43 -4.61 4.32
C VAL A 193 7.72 -5.43 4.38
N SER A 194 8.04 -5.97 5.56
CA SER A 194 9.17 -6.90 5.70
C SER A 194 8.87 -8.18 4.95
N LEU A 195 9.83 -8.62 4.13
CA LEU A 195 9.71 -9.88 3.42
C LEU A 195 9.71 -11.08 4.37
N ASP A 196 10.34 -10.96 5.54
CA ASP A 196 10.32 -12.01 6.59
C ASP A 196 8.97 -12.09 7.30
N ALA A 197 8.21 -11.00 7.32
CA ALA A 197 6.89 -10.94 7.94
C ALA A 197 5.77 -11.46 7.04
N LEU A 198 6.06 -11.79 5.77
CA LEU A 198 5.05 -12.26 4.83
C LEU A 198 4.78 -13.75 5.07
N GLU A 199 3.53 -14.09 5.38
CA GLU A 199 3.10 -15.47 5.49
C GLU A 199 3.08 -16.11 4.10
N THR A 200 4.07 -16.92 3.77
CA THR A 200 4.16 -17.56 2.45
C THR A 200 3.09 -18.63 2.29
N GLU A 201 2.35 -18.59 1.18
CA GLU A 201 1.39 -19.64 0.87
C GLU A 201 2.08 -21.00 0.66
N ARG A 202 1.44 -22.08 1.15
CA ARG A 202 1.92 -23.46 0.94
C ARG A 202 2.09 -23.74 -0.55
N GLY A 203 3.30 -24.15 -0.95
CA GLY A 203 3.62 -24.48 -2.34
C GLY A 203 4.34 -23.38 -3.11
N SER A 204 4.59 -22.21 -2.51
CA SER A 204 5.51 -21.23 -3.08
C SER A 204 6.94 -21.78 -3.08
N GLN A 205 7.45 -22.19 -4.25
CA GLN A 205 8.76 -22.86 -4.38
C GLN A 205 9.97 -21.91 -4.47
N LEU A 206 9.72 -20.62 -4.73
CA LEU A 206 10.78 -19.65 -4.95
C LEU A 206 11.15 -18.94 -3.65
N TYR A 207 12.42 -19.10 -3.25
CA TYR A 207 13.07 -18.31 -2.21
C TYR A 207 13.20 -16.85 -2.66
N LYS A 208 13.28 -15.92 -1.68
CA LYS A 208 13.36 -14.47 -1.88
C LYS A 208 14.38 -14.06 -2.94
N ASP A 209 15.57 -14.64 -2.90
CA ASP A 209 16.67 -14.33 -3.82
C ASP A 209 16.28 -14.60 -5.28
N LYS A 210 15.50 -15.65 -5.51
CA LYS A 210 15.03 -16.00 -6.86
C LYS A 210 13.93 -15.07 -7.35
N ILE A 211 13.10 -14.52 -6.46
CA ILE A 211 12.07 -13.51 -6.81
C ILE A 211 12.75 -12.24 -7.32
N PHE A 212 13.80 -11.79 -6.63
CA PHE A 212 14.52 -10.59 -7.03
C PHE A 212 15.38 -10.82 -8.26
N ASN A 213 16.13 -11.91 -8.34
CA ASN A 213 16.87 -12.24 -9.57
C ASN A 213 15.92 -12.23 -10.78
N HIS A 214 14.74 -12.84 -10.64
CA HIS A 214 13.71 -12.77 -11.67
C HIS A 214 13.20 -11.34 -11.93
N LEU A 215 12.95 -10.53 -10.90
CA LEU A 215 12.54 -9.12 -11.06
C LEU A 215 13.57 -8.34 -11.89
N PHE A 216 14.84 -8.49 -11.53
CA PHE A 216 15.95 -7.82 -12.18
C PHE A 216 16.17 -8.32 -13.61
N ASP A 217 16.04 -9.63 -13.86
CA ASP A 217 16.07 -10.19 -15.21
C ASP A 217 14.94 -9.60 -16.08
N GLN A 218 13.73 -9.48 -15.56
CA GLN A 218 12.62 -8.87 -16.29
C GLN A 218 12.89 -7.40 -16.60
N LEU A 219 13.47 -6.65 -15.65
CA LEU A 219 13.80 -5.24 -15.84
C LEU A 219 14.93 -5.05 -16.86
N ASN A 220 15.95 -5.89 -16.83
CA ASN A 220 17.06 -5.85 -17.78
C ASN A 220 16.59 -6.14 -19.21
N ASN A 221 15.69 -7.12 -19.37
CA ASN A 221 15.16 -7.52 -20.67
C ASN A 221 14.02 -6.60 -21.19
N LYS A 222 13.34 -5.87 -20.31
CA LYS A 222 12.19 -5.00 -20.62
C LYS A 222 12.21 -3.74 -19.74
N PRO A 223 13.07 -2.74 -20.04
CA PRO A 223 13.34 -1.59 -19.18
C PRO A 223 12.14 -0.66 -18.92
N ALA A 224 11.01 -0.85 -19.62
CA ALA A 224 9.79 -0.06 -19.46
C ALA A 224 9.06 -0.25 -18.10
N GLY A 225 9.66 -0.94 -17.13
CA GLY A 225 9.07 -1.24 -15.82
C GLY A 225 9.66 -0.44 -14.64
N GLY A 226 10.92 0.00 -14.72
CA GLY A 226 11.63 0.61 -13.59
C GLY A 226 11.69 2.13 -13.67
N PHE A 227 11.22 2.79 -12.61
CA PHE A 227 11.10 4.24 -12.49
C PHE A 227 11.99 4.79 -11.38
N ARG A 228 12.55 5.98 -11.56
CA ARG A 228 13.50 6.59 -10.61
C ARG A 228 12.89 6.90 -9.26
N ASN A 229 11.67 7.44 -9.22
CA ASN A 229 10.97 7.66 -7.97
C ASN A 229 9.44 7.55 -8.16
N ALA A 230 8.69 7.64 -7.06
CA ALA A 230 7.24 7.51 -7.06
C ALA A 230 6.50 8.68 -7.73
N ASP A 231 7.11 9.86 -7.73
CA ASP A 231 6.51 11.14 -8.17
C ASP A 231 6.96 11.55 -9.58
N ASP A 232 8.09 11.02 -10.04
CA ASP A 232 8.74 11.23 -11.34
C ASP A 232 8.98 9.84 -11.95
N TRP A 233 8.12 9.53 -12.92
CA TRP A 233 8.12 8.29 -13.67
C TRP A 233 9.16 8.33 -14.81
N GLY A 234 10.29 8.99 -14.59
CA GLY A 234 11.48 8.83 -15.41
C GLY A 234 11.93 7.37 -15.41
N ILE A 235 11.94 6.77 -16.61
CA ILE A 235 12.42 5.40 -16.81
C ILE A 235 13.92 5.35 -16.48
N LEU A 236 14.34 4.32 -15.76
CA LEU A 236 15.77 4.08 -15.52
C LEU A 236 16.45 3.68 -16.83
N SER A 237 17.58 4.33 -17.12
CA SER A 237 18.42 3.91 -18.24
C SER A 237 19.08 2.56 -17.96
N ALA A 238 19.45 1.83 -19.01
CA ALA A 238 20.16 0.55 -18.89
C ALA A 238 21.44 0.68 -18.04
N ALA A 239 22.18 1.79 -18.17
CA ALA A 239 23.37 2.07 -17.37
C ALA A 239 23.06 2.27 -15.88
N GLN A 240 21.93 2.91 -15.55
CA GLN A 240 21.50 3.03 -14.16
C GLN A 240 21.09 1.68 -13.57
N PHE A 241 20.44 0.83 -14.37
CA PHE A 241 20.10 -0.53 -13.97
C PHE A 241 21.33 -1.41 -13.77
N ASP A 242 22.29 -1.35 -14.70
CA ASP A 242 23.55 -2.08 -14.61
C ASP A 242 24.33 -1.69 -13.35
N GLY A 243 24.37 -0.40 -13.02
CA GLY A 243 24.99 0.08 -11.78
C GLY A 243 24.33 -0.42 -10.48
N LEU A 244 23.06 -0.86 -10.53
CA LEU A 244 22.39 -1.49 -9.38
C LEU A 244 22.72 -2.99 -9.26
N LEU A 245 22.91 -3.66 -10.40
CA LEU A 245 23.19 -5.10 -10.46
C LEU A 245 24.65 -5.42 -10.23
N HIS A 246 25.52 -4.58 -10.77
CA HIS A 246 26.95 -4.71 -10.72
C HIS A 246 27.53 -3.42 -10.12
N PRO A 247 27.23 -3.11 -8.84
CA PRO A 247 27.77 -1.92 -8.22
C PRO A 247 29.30 -2.02 -8.24
N LYS A 248 29.95 -0.96 -8.70
CA LYS A 248 31.41 -0.88 -8.75
C LYS A 248 31.86 0.12 -7.71
N ASP A 249 32.79 -0.29 -6.86
CA ASP A 249 33.45 0.60 -5.91
C ASP A 249 34.94 0.71 -6.24
N THR A 250 35.60 1.75 -5.74
CA THR A 250 37.04 1.96 -5.93
C THR A 250 37.72 1.95 -4.58
N VAL A 251 38.65 1.02 -4.40
CA VAL A 251 39.49 0.95 -3.20
C VAL A 251 40.89 1.39 -3.57
N THR A 252 41.39 2.42 -2.89
CA THR A 252 42.79 2.82 -3.02
C THR A 252 43.67 1.82 -2.29
N VAL A 253 44.53 1.12 -3.03
CA VAL A 253 45.52 0.18 -2.51
C VAL A 253 46.88 0.86 -2.54
N ILE A 254 47.58 0.87 -1.42
CA ILE A 254 48.95 1.39 -1.31
C ILE A 254 49.91 0.21 -1.42
N ASP A 255 50.80 0.24 -2.40
CA ASP A 255 51.87 -0.77 -2.52
C ASP A 255 52.79 -0.65 -1.29
N PRO A 256 53.03 -1.73 -0.53
CA PRO A 256 53.79 -1.66 0.72
C PRO A 256 55.30 -1.42 0.51
N ASN A 257 55.83 -1.65 -0.68
CA ASN A 257 57.25 -1.51 -1.00
C ASN A 257 57.55 -0.16 -1.66
N THR A 258 56.67 0.30 -2.56
CA THR A 258 56.88 1.55 -3.30
C THR A 258 56.12 2.73 -2.71
N TYR A 259 55.14 2.48 -1.83
CA TYR A 259 54.20 3.48 -1.30
C TYR A 259 53.36 4.19 -2.38
N GLU A 260 53.34 3.68 -3.60
CA GLU A 260 52.49 4.20 -4.66
C GLU A 260 51.02 3.82 -4.40
N SER A 261 50.13 4.79 -4.60
CA SER A 261 48.68 4.61 -4.45
C SER A 261 48.07 4.25 -5.79
N MET A 262 47.35 3.13 -5.87
CA MET A 262 46.59 2.72 -7.05
C MET A 262 45.12 2.49 -6.71
N ASP A 263 44.23 3.04 -7.53
CA ASP A 263 42.80 2.82 -7.41
C ASP A 263 42.42 1.50 -8.07
N LYS A 264 41.93 0.55 -7.28
CA LYS A 264 41.44 -0.73 -7.76
C LYS A 264 39.92 -0.73 -7.75
N VAL A 265 39.31 -0.92 -8.92
CA VAL A 265 37.87 -1.16 -9.00
C VAL A 265 37.57 -2.55 -8.45
N VAL A 266 36.65 -2.63 -7.52
CA VAL A 266 36.15 -3.87 -6.92
C VAL A 266 34.66 -4.00 -7.21
N ASP A 267 34.21 -5.23 -7.42
CA ASP A 267 32.79 -5.53 -7.53
C ASP A 267 32.16 -5.46 -6.14
N GLY A 268 31.11 -4.66 -6.03
CA GLY A 268 30.28 -4.56 -4.84
C GLY A 268 29.30 -5.71 -4.73
N ILE A 269 28.62 -5.76 -3.59
CA ILE A 269 27.54 -6.73 -3.35
C ILE A 269 26.33 -6.30 -4.20
N PRO A 270 25.75 -7.18 -5.02
CA PRO A 270 24.56 -6.85 -5.80
C PRO A 270 23.42 -6.34 -4.93
N PHE A 271 22.73 -5.29 -5.36
CA PHE A 271 21.67 -4.64 -4.59
C PHE A 271 20.61 -5.63 -4.07
N TYR A 272 20.28 -6.66 -4.86
CA TYR A 272 19.21 -7.59 -4.49
C TYR A 272 19.48 -8.41 -3.24
N GLU A 273 20.76 -8.59 -2.86
CA GLU A 273 21.14 -9.31 -1.65
C GLU A 273 20.82 -8.51 -0.38
N GLY A 274 20.72 -7.18 -0.49
CA GLY A 274 20.39 -6.27 0.61
C GLY A 274 18.89 -6.00 0.79
N ILE A 275 18.00 -6.60 -0.02
CA ILE A 275 16.57 -6.29 0.04
C ILE A 275 15.89 -7.02 1.20
N ALA A 276 15.55 -6.28 2.25
CA ALA A 276 14.80 -6.80 3.40
C ALA A 276 13.30 -6.50 3.31
N LYS A 277 12.92 -5.42 2.64
CA LYS A 277 11.54 -4.88 2.63
C LYS A 277 11.07 -4.56 1.22
N ILE A 278 9.75 -4.55 1.03
CA ILE A 278 9.09 -3.98 -0.14
C ILE A 278 8.25 -2.79 0.30
N ARG A 279 8.45 -1.65 -0.34
CA ARG A 279 7.58 -0.49 -0.22
C ARG A 279 6.40 -0.62 -1.17
N LEU A 280 5.18 -0.60 -0.67
CA LEU A 280 3.94 -0.52 -1.44
C LEU A 280 3.49 0.93 -1.50
N LEU A 281 3.07 1.36 -2.68
CA LEU A 281 2.46 2.66 -2.92
C LEU A 281 1.03 2.46 -3.42
N GLN A 282 0.06 3.06 -2.75
CA GLN A 282 -1.36 2.82 -3.01
C GLN A 282 -2.21 4.06 -2.77
N PHE A 283 -3.35 4.16 -3.45
CA PHE A 283 -4.41 5.11 -3.13
C PHE A 283 -5.56 4.40 -2.44
N TRP A 284 -6.04 4.99 -1.37
CA TRP A 284 -7.26 4.62 -0.68
C TRP A 284 -8.27 5.74 -0.90
N ALA A 285 -9.49 5.39 -1.31
CA ALA A 285 -10.51 6.38 -1.59
C ALA A 285 -11.87 5.97 -1.02
N TRP A 286 -12.67 6.95 -0.63
CA TRP A 286 -14.07 6.75 -0.26
C TRP A 286 -14.99 7.37 -1.32
N ASP A 287 -15.86 6.55 -1.88
CA ASP A 287 -16.91 6.93 -2.83
C ASP A 287 -18.25 7.00 -2.08
N ASP A 288 -18.66 8.18 -1.59
CA ASP A 288 -19.84 8.27 -0.72
C ASP A 288 -21.14 7.96 -1.48
N ALA A 289 -21.21 8.33 -2.76
CA ALA A 289 -22.35 8.04 -3.62
C ALA A 289 -22.63 6.52 -3.74
N ALA A 290 -21.56 5.72 -3.77
CA ALA A 290 -21.65 4.26 -3.81
C ALA A 290 -21.44 3.60 -2.45
N ALA A 291 -21.24 4.40 -1.39
CA ALA A 291 -20.92 3.96 -0.02
C ALA A 291 -19.85 2.85 0.02
N ARG A 292 -18.73 3.04 -0.67
CA ARG A 292 -17.68 2.01 -0.79
C ARG A 292 -16.27 2.55 -0.59
N PHE A 293 -15.44 1.68 -0.02
CA PHE A 293 -14.00 1.86 0.08
C PHE A 293 -13.32 1.29 -1.17
N VAL A 294 -12.53 2.13 -1.83
CA VAL A 294 -11.82 1.79 -3.07
C VAL A 294 -10.33 1.74 -2.80
N PHE A 295 -9.73 0.61 -3.19
CA PHE A 295 -8.29 0.39 -3.14
C PHE A 295 -7.70 0.43 -4.54
N SER A 296 -6.63 1.21 -4.76
CA SER A 296 -5.93 1.25 -6.04
C SER A 296 -4.41 1.12 -5.84
N PRO A 297 -3.78 0.01 -6.25
CA PRO A 297 -2.33 -0.12 -6.19
C PRO A 297 -1.70 0.79 -7.24
N VAL A 298 -0.67 1.54 -6.83
CA VAL A 298 0.03 2.51 -7.69
C VAL A 298 1.38 1.98 -8.10
N ALA A 299 2.18 1.56 -7.12
CA ALA A 299 3.54 1.11 -7.35
C ALA A 299 4.03 0.20 -6.23
N TYR A 300 5.18 -0.41 -6.43
CA TYR A 300 5.98 -0.98 -5.36
C TYR A 300 7.48 -0.78 -5.64
N ALA A 301 8.30 -0.86 -4.61
CA ALA A 301 9.74 -0.73 -4.71
C ALA A 301 10.45 -1.65 -3.72
N PRO A 302 11.49 -2.39 -4.12
CA PRO A 302 12.36 -3.04 -3.13
C PRO A 302 13.06 -1.97 -2.29
N LEU A 303 13.34 -2.28 -1.02
CA LEU A 303 14.07 -1.41 -0.11
C LEU A 303 15.32 -2.13 0.38
N GLU A 304 16.46 -1.51 0.14
CA GLU A 304 17.73 -1.85 0.79
C GLU A 304 17.87 -1.02 2.06
N GLU A 305 18.31 -1.68 3.12
CA GLU A 305 18.63 -1.05 4.40
C GLU A 305 20.12 -0.79 4.50
N PHE A 306 20.49 0.44 4.85
CA PHE A 306 21.86 0.82 5.11
C PHE A 306 21.94 1.60 6.42
N LEU A 307 23.07 1.47 7.12
CA LEU A 307 23.33 2.27 8.31
C LEU A 307 23.86 3.65 7.89
N ASP A 308 23.24 4.70 8.40
CA ASP A 308 23.73 6.06 8.22
C ASP A 308 24.99 6.31 9.09
N ARG A 309 25.58 7.50 8.96
CA ARG A 309 26.78 7.90 9.71
C ARG A 309 26.60 7.90 11.23
N LYS A 310 25.36 7.90 11.73
CA LYS A 310 25.00 7.85 13.15
C LYS A 310 24.66 6.43 13.61
N GLY A 311 24.73 5.43 12.71
CA GLY A 311 24.32 4.06 12.98
C GLY A 311 22.79 3.85 12.91
N GLY A 312 22.03 4.84 12.44
CA GLY A 312 20.59 4.70 12.21
C GLY A 312 20.32 3.93 10.92
N SER A 313 19.39 2.98 10.94
CA SER A 313 18.96 2.29 9.72
C SER A 313 18.13 3.22 8.84
N VAL A 314 18.51 3.36 7.57
CA VAL A 314 17.80 4.13 6.55
C VAL A 314 17.51 3.19 5.39
N ALA A 315 16.28 3.24 4.89
CA ALA A 315 15.84 2.44 3.76
C ALA A 315 15.56 3.33 2.54
N ARG A 316 16.21 3.05 1.41
CA ARG A 316 15.97 3.78 0.14
C ARG A 316 15.58 2.81 -0.98
N PRO A 317 14.54 3.15 -1.75
CA PRO A 317 14.22 2.39 -2.95
C PRO A 317 15.17 2.80 -4.09
N PRO A 318 15.81 1.85 -4.78
CA PRO A 318 16.63 2.16 -5.95
C PRO A 318 15.77 2.46 -7.19
N PHE A 319 14.55 1.91 -7.22
CA PHE A 319 13.60 2.06 -8.30
C PHE A 319 12.20 1.71 -7.83
N TYR A 320 11.21 2.14 -8.61
CA TYR A 320 9.80 1.83 -8.43
C TYR A 320 9.29 1.08 -9.65
N TRP A 321 8.43 0.10 -9.42
CA TRP A 321 7.59 -0.48 -10.45
C TRP A 321 6.20 0.15 -10.36
N VAL A 322 5.81 0.92 -11.37
CA VAL A 322 4.52 1.63 -11.39
C VAL A 322 3.49 0.83 -12.19
N GLU A 323 2.26 0.76 -11.71
CA GLU A 323 1.15 0.11 -12.39
C GLU A 323 0.82 0.79 -13.72
N LYS A 324 0.49 -0.01 -14.75
CA LYS A 324 0.34 0.50 -16.13
C LYS A 324 -0.74 1.59 -16.24
N SER A 325 -1.79 1.50 -15.43
CA SER A 325 -2.88 2.47 -15.36
C SER A 325 -2.40 3.87 -14.95
N TYR A 326 -1.32 3.96 -14.17
CA TYR A 326 -0.75 5.22 -13.72
C TYR A 326 0.31 5.78 -14.68
N ARG A 327 0.96 4.97 -15.52
CA ARG A 327 2.07 5.41 -16.41
C ARG A 327 1.71 6.43 -17.52
N LYS A 328 0.44 6.82 -17.67
CA LYS A 328 -0.07 7.56 -18.86
C LYS A 328 -0.59 8.97 -18.58
N ARG A 329 -0.12 9.63 -17.52
CA ARG A 329 -0.51 11.02 -17.23
C ARG A 329 0.60 11.99 -17.59
#